data_AF-A0AAW2TRC7-F1
#
_entry.id   AF-A0AAW2TRC7-F1
#
_cell.length_a   1.000
_cell.length_b   1.000
_cell.length_c   1.000
_cell.angle_alpha   90.00
_cell.angle_beta   90.00
_cell.angle_gamma   90.00
#
_symmetry.space_group_name_H-M   'P 1'
#
loop_
_entity.id
_entity.type
_entity.pdbx_description
1 polymer ?
#
loop_
_entity_poly.entity_id
_entity_poly.type
_entity_poly.pdbx_seq_one_letter_code
_entity_poly.pdbx_strand_id
1 'polypeptide(L)'
;MLLAEQVKVSRGSPLITCLLEGPSGSGKTAMAATVGIQSDFPYVKIISAEQMIGLGEPTKCARIVKVFEDAYKSPLSIIILDDIERLLEYVALGPRFSNLISQTLLVLLKRLPPKVLQQLNVFSSGDIDAAAEALNDMPLKKLYMVVEMAAQGENGGAAEAVYSGKQKITISHFYDCLQDVVRY
;
A
#
# COMPACT_ATOMS: atom_id res chain seq x y z
N MET A 1 4.07 -3.09 -19.89
CA MET A 1 3.24 -4.19 -19.35
C MET A 1 3.88 -4.93 -18.17
N LEU A 2 5.22 -4.99 -18.06
CA LEU A 2 5.94 -5.73 -17.02
C LEU A 2 5.48 -5.50 -15.57
N LEU A 3 5.22 -4.26 -15.15
CA LEU A 3 4.87 -3.99 -13.73
C LEU A 3 3.48 -4.51 -13.35
N ALA A 4 2.48 -4.31 -14.19
CA ALA A 4 1.13 -4.82 -13.93
C ALA A 4 1.10 -6.36 -13.95
N GLU A 5 1.83 -6.97 -14.89
CA GLU A 5 2.01 -8.44 -14.93
C GLU A 5 2.77 -8.95 -13.70
N GLN A 6 3.79 -8.24 -13.22
CA GLN A 6 4.50 -8.59 -12.01
C GLN A 6 3.58 -8.59 -10.79
N VAL A 7 2.66 -7.62 -10.65
CA VAL A 7 1.64 -7.64 -9.58
C VAL A 7 0.68 -8.82 -9.73
N LYS A 8 0.33 -9.23 -10.97
CA LYS A 8 -0.52 -10.41 -11.19
C LYS A 8 0.16 -11.72 -10.76
N VAL A 9 1.46 -11.85 -11.00
CA VAL A 9 2.19 -13.14 -10.92
C VAL A 9 3.00 -13.27 -9.62
N SER A 10 3.49 -12.18 -9.05
CA SER A 10 4.40 -12.19 -7.91
C SER A 10 3.66 -12.36 -6.58
N ARG A 11 3.99 -13.43 -5.85
CA ARG A 11 3.54 -13.63 -4.47
C ARG A 11 4.30 -12.77 -3.44
N GLY A 12 5.44 -12.18 -3.83
CA GLY A 12 6.35 -11.46 -2.92
C GLY A 12 6.36 -9.94 -3.07
N SER A 13 5.76 -9.38 -4.13
CA SER A 13 5.70 -7.93 -4.37
C SER A 13 4.25 -7.46 -4.60
N PRO A 14 3.40 -7.48 -3.56
CA PRO A 14 1.97 -7.19 -3.70
C PRO A 14 1.66 -5.71 -3.93
N LEU A 15 2.63 -4.82 -3.66
CA LEU A 15 2.55 -3.39 -3.91
C LEU A 15 3.76 -2.98 -4.75
N ILE A 16 3.49 -2.39 -5.91
CA ILE A 16 4.52 -1.80 -6.78
C ILE A 16 4.12 -0.36 -7.04
N THR A 17 5.02 0.57 -6.72
CA THR A 17 4.87 2.00 -6.99
C THR A 17 5.86 2.39 -8.07
N CYS A 18 5.40 3.11 -9.08
CA CYS A 18 6.22 3.60 -10.19
C CYS A 18 5.91 5.08 -10.44
N LEU A 19 6.95 5.87 -10.70
CA LEU A 19 6.83 7.26 -11.10
C LEU A 19 7.11 7.36 -12.60
N LEU A 20 6.18 7.96 -13.34
CA LEU A 20 6.40 8.37 -14.73
C LEU A 20 6.82 9.84 -14.74
N GLU A 21 8.08 10.10 -15.06
CA GLU A 21 8.64 11.45 -15.15
C GLU A 21 8.99 11.80 -16.59
N GLY A 22 8.90 13.09 -16.94
CA GLY A 22 9.30 13.61 -18.23
C GLY A 22 8.71 15.00 -18.49
N PRO A 23 9.11 15.67 -19.59
CA PRO A 23 8.66 17.02 -19.92
C PRO A 23 7.13 17.15 -19.99
N SER A 24 6.60 18.35 -19.80
CA SER A 24 5.18 18.62 -20.01
C SER A 24 4.76 18.23 -21.44
N GLY A 25 3.58 17.63 -21.59
CA GLY A 25 3.07 17.16 -22.89
C GLY A 25 3.65 15.83 -23.40
N SER A 26 4.57 15.17 -22.67
CA SER A 26 5.15 13.88 -23.10
C SER A 26 4.20 12.66 -23.06
N GLY A 27 2.92 12.86 -22.72
CA GLY A 27 1.92 11.78 -22.73
C GLY A 27 1.89 10.89 -21.48
N LYS A 28 2.51 11.30 -20.36
CA LYS A 28 2.58 10.53 -19.09
C LYS A 28 1.20 10.03 -18.63
N THR A 29 0.22 10.92 -18.55
CA THR A 29 -1.16 10.61 -18.13
C THR A 29 -1.82 9.61 -19.08
N ALA A 30 -1.67 9.80 -20.39
CA ALA A 30 -2.21 8.89 -21.39
C ALA A 30 -1.57 7.50 -21.31
N MET A 31 -0.25 7.43 -21.07
CA MET A 31 0.47 6.17 -20.89
C MET A 31 0.01 5.45 -19.62
N ALA A 32 -0.10 6.15 -18.48
CA ALA A 32 -0.59 5.57 -17.23
C ALA A 32 -2.03 5.04 -17.38
N ALA A 33 -2.92 5.82 -17.99
CA ALA A 33 -4.30 5.42 -18.25
C ALA A 33 -4.37 4.19 -19.18
N THR A 34 -3.53 4.14 -20.22
CA THR A 34 -3.45 3.00 -21.14
C THR A 34 -3.01 1.73 -20.41
N VAL A 35 -2.00 1.82 -19.53
CA VAL A 35 -1.59 0.69 -18.68
C VAL A 35 -2.73 0.25 -17.77
N GLY A 36 -3.47 1.18 -17.18
CA GLY A 36 -4.66 0.89 -16.38
C GLY A 36 -5.69 0.09 -17.18
N ILE A 37 -6.06 0.56 -18.37
CA ILE A 37 -7.04 -0.10 -19.25
C ILE A 37 -6.55 -1.49 -19.68
N GLN A 38 -5.30 -1.60 -20.14
CA GLN A 38 -4.73 -2.87 -20.63
C GLN A 38 -4.41 -3.88 -19.52
N SER A 39 -4.48 -3.48 -18.25
CA SER A 39 -4.17 -4.38 -17.14
C SER A 39 -5.23 -5.46 -16.92
N ASP A 40 -6.47 -5.26 -17.37
CA ASP A 40 -7.65 -6.07 -17.01
C ASP A 40 -7.85 -6.21 -15.49
N PHE A 41 -7.37 -5.24 -14.69
CA PHE A 41 -7.60 -5.25 -13.26
C PHE A 41 -9.05 -4.86 -12.94
N PRO A 42 -9.70 -5.53 -11.97
CA PRO A 42 -11.09 -5.24 -11.59
C PRO A 42 -11.29 -3.85 -11.00
N TYR A 43 -10.23 -3.19 -10.51
CA TYR A 43 -10.29 -1.82 -10.03
C TYR A 43 -9.17 -0.98 -10.61
N VAL A 44 -9.54 0.05 -11.38
CA VAL A 44 -8.61 1.04 -11.91
C VAL A 44 -9.20 2.42 -11.63
N LYS A 45 -8.44 3.27 -10.92
CA LYS A 45 -8.91 4.61 -10.57
C LYS A 45 -7.83 5.66 -10.81
N ILE A 46 -8.22 6.75 -11.47
CA ILE A 46 -7.39 7.95 -11.61
C ILE A 46 -7.83 8.96 -10.55
N ILE A 47 -6.87 9.45 -9.79
CA ILE A 47 -6.97 10.59 -8.89
C ILE A 47 -6.25 11.75 -9.58
N SER A 48 -6.99 12.80 -9.92
CA SER A 48 -6.44 14.03 -10.51
C SER A 48 -6.89 15.24 -9.71
N ALA A 49 -6.02 16.25 -9.61
CA ALA A 49 -6.34 17.52 -8.95
C ALA A 49 -7.57 18.21 -9.56
N GLU A 50 -7.84 17.98 -10.86
CA GLU A 50 -9.01 18.53 -11.56
C GLU A 50 -10.33 18.09 -10.94
N GLN A 51 -10.41 16.86 -10.44
CA GLN A 51 -11.62 16.32 -9.80
C GLN A 51 -11.83 16.84 -8.37
N MET A 52 -10.88 17.62 -7.86
CA MET A 52 -10.81 18.10 -6.48
C MET A 52 -10.73 19.63 -6.37
N ILE A 53 -11.01 20.34 -7.47
CA ILE A 53 -11.08 21.80 -7.49
C ILE A 53 -12.15 22.29 -6.52
N GLY A 54 -11.81 23.31 -5.74
CA GLY A 54 -12.71 23.93 -4.76
C GLY A 54 -12.87 23.17 -3.44
N LEU A 55 -12.22 22.02 -3.28
CA LEU A 55 -12.22 21.27 -2.03
C LEU A 55 -11.10 21.76 -1.10
N GLY A 56 -11.37 21.81 0.20
CA GLY A 56 -10.34 22.01 1.21
C GLY A 56 -9.42 20.79 1.36
N GLU A 57 -8.20 20.99 1.88
CA GLU A 57 -7.21 19.92 2.05
C GLU A 57 -7.75 18.68 2.79
N PRO A 58 -8.51 18.80 3.90
CA PRO A 58 -9.04 17.62 4.59
C PRO A 58 -9.99 16.78 3.73
N THR A 59 -10.80 17.44 2.89
CA THR A 59 -11.73 16.75 1.98
C THR A 59 -10.99 16.07 0.83
N LYS A 60 -9.89 16.68 0.33
CA LYS A 60 -9.00 16.03 -0.64
C LYS A 60 -8.38 14.77 -0.06
N CYS A 61 -7.82 14.85 1.16
CA CYS A 61 -7.28 13.70 1.86
C CYS A 61 -8.31 12.59 2.05
N ALA A 62 -9.52 12.92 2.53
CA ALA A 62 -10.59 11.94 2.70
C ALA A 62 -10.95 11.23 1.38
N ARG A 63 -10.96 11.96 0.26
CA ARG A 63 -11.23 11.39 -1.06
C ARG A 63 -10.11 10.49 -1.56
N ILE A 64 -8.85 10.87 -1.34
CA ILE A 64 -7.69 10.03 -1.64
C ILE A 64 -7.75 8.75 -0.82
N VAL A 65 -7.93 8.84 0.50
CA VAL A 65 -8.05 7.69 1.42
C VAL A 65 -9.15 6.74 0.94
N LYS A 66 -10.34 7.26 0.63
CA LYS A 66 -11.45 6.45 0.13
C LYS A 66 -11.10 5.66 -1.13
N VAL A 67 -10.37 6.26 -2.08
CA VAL A 67 -9.95 5.57 -3.31
C VAL A 67 -9.00 4.41 -3.00
N PHE A 68 -8.09 4.57 -2.03
CA PHE A 68 -7.20 3.51 -1.57
C PHE A 68 -7.97 2.40 -0.82
N GLU A 69 -8.91 2.76 0.05
CA GLU A 69 -9.77 1.78 0.74
C GLU A 69 -10.61 0.95 -0.24
N ASP A 70 -11.17 1.58 -1.27
CA ASP A 70 -11.92 0.89 -2.31
C ASP A 70 -11.00 0.00 -3.17
N ALA A 71 -9.76 0.43 -3.42
CA ALA A 71 -8.76 -0.41 -4.09
C ALA A 71 -8.41 -1.66 -3.27
N TYR A 72 -8.26 -1.53 -1.94
CA TYR A 72 -7.96 -2.67 -1.07
C TYR A 72 -9.08 -3.72 -1.05
N LYS A 73 -10.33 -3.35 -1.37
CA LYS A 73 -11.44 -4.30 -1.52
C LYS A 73 -11.35 -5.10 -2.83
N SER A 74 -10.57 -4.65 -3.81
CA SER A 74 -10.35 -5.34 -5.09
C SER A 74 -9.18 -6.35 -5.00
N PRO A 75 -9.25 -7.55 -5.60
CA PRO A 75 -8.14 -8.50 -5.55
C PRO A 75 -6.90 -8.01 -6.30
N LEU A 76 -7.11 -7.22 -7.35
CA LEU A 76 -6.07 -6.52 -8.09
C LEU A 76 -6.54 -5.08 -8.35
N SER A 77 -5.66 -4.10 -8.17
CA SER A 77 -6.02 -2.70 -8.30
C SER A 77 -4.89 -1.84 -8.84
N ILE A 78 -5.21 -0.85 -9.66
CA ILE A 78 -4.30 0.23 -10.07
C ILE A 78 -4.90 1.56 -9.62
N ILE A 79 -4.09 2.35 -8.90
CA ILE A 79 -4.39 3.75 -8.61
C ILE A 79 -3.38 4.59 -9.38
N ILE A 80 -3.88 5.53 -10.18
CA ILE A 80 -3.07 6.49 -10.93
C ILE A 80 -3.20 7.83 -10.21
N LEU A 81 -2.09 8.32 -9.65
CA LEU A 81 -1.97 9.66 -9.12
C LEU A 81 -1.49 10.57 -10.25
N ASP A 82 -2.42 11.30 -10.87
CA ASP A 82 -2.12 12.18 -12.00
C ASP A 82 -1.74 13.58 -11.52
N ASP A 83 -0.69 14.13 -12.13
CA ASP A 83 -0.12 15.45 -11.81
C ASP A 83 0.12 15.65 -10.30
N ILE A 84 1.02 14.85 -9.73
CA ILE A 84 1.27 14.83 -8.28
C ILE A 84 1.70 16.19 -7.72
N GLU A 85 2.36 17.03 -8.51
CA GLU A 85 2.71 18.40 -8.15
C GLU A 85 1.45 19.22 -7.87
N ARG A 86 0.43 19.12 -8.73
CA ARG A 86 -0.87 19.78 -8.51
C ARG A 86 -1.66 19.15 -7.36
N LEU A 87 -1.59 17.83 -7.19
CA LEU A 87 -2.22 17.16 -6.04
C LEU A 87 -1.65 17.68 -4.71
N LEU A 88 -0.34 17.90 -4.65
CA LEU A 88 0.36 18.45 -3.49
C LEU A 88 0.22 19.97 -3.35
N GLU A 89 -0.51 20.63 -4.26
CA GLU A 89 -0.60 22.10 -4.32
C GLU A 89 0.79 22.77 -4.35
N TYR A 90 1.71 22.15 -5.09
CA TYR A 90 3.08 22.61 -5.16
C TYR A 90 3.19 23.97 -5.84
N VAL A 91 3.91 24.88 -5.20
CA VAL A 91 4.27 26.20 -5.74
C VAL A 91 5.78 26.36 -5.66
N ALA A 92 6.42 26.51 -6.82
CA ALA A 92 7.89 26.60 -6.92
C ALA A 92 8.47 27.86 -6.27
N LEU A 93 7.69 28.95 -6.20
CA LEU A 93 8.11 30.19 -5.55
C LEU A 93 8.05 30.04 -4.01
N GLY A 94 9.22 29.92 -3.39
CA GLY A 94 9.36 29.78 -1.93
C GLY A 94 8.87 28.40 -1.45
N PRO A 95 9.39 27.31 -2.05
CA PRO A 95 8.76 26.00 -2.26
C PRO A 95 7.70 25.66 -1.21
N ARG A 96 6.43 25.76 -1.61
CA ARG A 96 5.27 25.44 -0.77
C ARG A 96 4.54 24.24 -1.32
N PHE A 97 3.97 23.45 -0.44
CA PHE A 97 3.07 22.35 -0.76
C PHE A 97 2.18 22.07 0.46
N SER A 98 1.08 21.36 0.24
CA SER A 98 0.23 20.86 1.31
C SER A 98 0.94 19.72 2.07
N ASN A 99 1.45 20.00 3.26
CA ASN A 99 2.03 18.97 4.11
C ASN A 99 0.99 17.89 4.48
N LEU A 100 -0.27 18.28 4.66
CA LEU A 100 -1.34 17.34 5.00
C LEU A 100 -1.55 16.31 3.88
N ILE A 101 -1.63 16.75 2.62
CA ILE A 101 -1.77 15.85 1.48
C ILE A 101 -0.50 15.01 1.31
N SER A 102 0.68 15.62 1.48
CA SER A 102 1.98 14.92 1.40
C SER A 102 2.08 13.76 2.39
N GLN A 103 1.80 14.00 3.68
CA GLN A 103 1.82 12.94 4.70
C GLN A 103 0.78 11.86 4.42
N THR A 104 -0.40 12.24 3.96
CA THR A 104 -1.46 11.28 3.58
C THR A 104 -0.96 10.34 2.47
N LEU A 105 -0.36 10.88 1.41
CA LEU A 105 0.18 10.07 0.31
C LEU A 105 1.36 9.22 0.74
N LEU A 106 2.28 9.73 1.56
CA LEU A 106 3.43 8.96 2.06
C LEU A 106 2.99 7.71 2.83
N VAL A 107 1.99 7.85 3.69
CA VAL A 107 1.41 6.71 4.42
C VAL A 107 0.75 5.73 3.46
N LEU A 108 -0.09 6.22 2.55
CA LEU A 108 -0.85 5.34 1.64
C LEU A 108 0.04 4.61 0.63
N LEU A 109 1.13 5.21 0.17
CA LEU A 109 2.08 4.59 -0.77
C LEU A 109 2.98 3.53 -0.12
N LYS A 110 3.08 3.53 1.22
CA LYS A 110 3.85 2.55 1.99
C LYS A 110 2.98 1.51 2.67
N ARG A 111 1.69 1.79 2.86
CA ARG A 111 0.75 0.86 3.48
C ARG A 111 0.59 -0.39 2.62
N LEU A 112 0.86 -1.55 3.20
CA LEU A 112 0.58 -2.81 2.55
C LEU A 112 -0.92 -3.09 2.55
N PRO A 113 -1.50 -3.60 1.44
CA PRO A 113 -2.89 -4.00 1.42
C PRO A 113 -3.15 -5.06 2.51
N PRO A 114 -4.21 -4.94 3.35
CA PRO A 114 -4.60 -5.97 4.33
C PRO A 114 -4.78 -7.36 3.70
N LYS A 115 -5.11 -7.39 2.40
CA LYS A 115 -5.18 -8.60 1.58
C LYS A 115 -3.87 -9.39 1.52
N VAL A 116 -2.72 -8.74 1.65
CA VAL A 116 -1.43 -9.42 1.72
C VAL A 116 -1.37 -10.27 2.98
N LEU A 117 -1.74 -9.69 4.13
CA LEU A 117 -1.81 -10.43 5.38
C LEU A 117 -2.89 -11.52 5.35
N GLN A 118 -4.01 -11.29 4.65
CA GLN A 118 -5.01 -12.33 4.38
C GLN A 118 -4.45 -13.47 3.54
N GLN A 119 -3.70 -13.17 2.47
CA GLN A 119 -3.09 -14.18 1.60
C GLN A 119 -2.02 -15.00 2.30
N LEU A 120 -1.26 -14.40 3.22
CA LEU A 120 -0.33 -15.13 4.07
C LEU A 120 -1.06 -16.12 4.99
N ASN A 121 -2.35 -15.89 5.27
CA ASN A 121 -3.19 -16.74 6.11
C ASN A 121 -2.59 -17.04 7.50
N VAL A 122 -1.73 -16.15 8.00
CA VAL A 122 -1.04 -16.34 9.29
C VAL A 122 -1.78 -15.70 10.47
N PHE A 123 -2.65 -14.72 10.21
CA PHE A 123 -3.49 -14.07 11.24
C PHE A 123 -4.94 -14.58 11.24
N SER A 124 -5.62 -14.41 12.38
CA SER A 124 -7.07 -14.54 12.47
C SER A 124 -7.74 -13.36 11.75
N SER A 125 -8.95 -13.54 11.21
CA SER A 125 -9.61 -12.47 10.43
C SER A 125 -9.86 -11.19 11.22
N GLY A 126 -10.01 -11.28 12.55
CA GLY A 126 -10.19 -10.12 13.43
C GLY A 126 -8.91 -9.35 13.73
N ASP A 127 -7.74 -9.98 13.52
CA ASP A 127 -6.44 -9.40 13.86
C ASP A 127 -5.72 -8.78 12.65
N ILE A 128 -6.24 -8.99 11.43
CA ILE A 128 -5.59 -8.57 10.19
C ILE A 128 -5.45 -7.05 10.10
N ASP A 129 -6.49 -6.31 10.49
CA ASP A 129 -6.45 -4.85 10.43
C ASP A 129 -5.46 -4.28 11.45
N ALA A 130 -5.44 -4.84 12.66
CA ALA A 130 -4.48 -4.46 13.71
C ALA A 130 -3.03 -4.79 13.30
N ALA A 131 -2.80 -5.98 12.71
CA ALA A 131 -1.50 -6.37 12.19
C ALA A 131 -1.05 -5.48 11.02
N ALA A 132 -1.97 -5.11 10.11
CA ALA A 132 -1.69 -4.21 8.99
C ALA A 132 -1.32 -2.81 9.47
N GLU A 133 -2.01 -2.31 10.50
CA GLU A 133 -1.72 -1.01 11.12
C GLU A 133 -0.35 -1.03 11.82
N ALA A 134 -0.03 -2.11 12.55
CA ALA A 134 1.24 -2.28 13.23
C ALA A 134 2.45 -2.37 12.28
N LEU A 135 2.22 -2.88 11.06
CA LEU A 135 3.24 -3.00 10.00
C LEU A 135 3.36 -1.75 9.12
N ASN A 136 2.56 -0.71 9.37
CA ASN A 136 2.58 0.48 8.55
C ASN A 136 3.98 1.13 8.57
N ASP A 137 4.46 1.58 7.41
CA ASP A 137 5.82 2.10 7.20
C ASP A 137 6.99 1.11 7.40
N MET A 138 6.74 -0.18 7.62
CA MET A 138 7.80 -1.18 7.75
C MET A 138 8.37 -1.59 6.36
N PRO A 139 9.71 -1.57 6.16
CA PRO A 139 10.31 -2.13 4.96
C PRO A 139 9.95 -3.61 4.78
N LEU A 140 9.67 -4.04 3.55
CA LEU A 140 9.21 -5.41 3.26
C LEU A 140 10.10 -6.50 3.86
N LYS A 141 11.43 -6.30 3.87
CA LYS A 141 12.38 -7.22 4.50
C LYS A 141 12.18 -7.36 6.01
N LYS A 142 11.91 -6.25 6.71
CA LYS A 142 11.60 -6.26 8.15
C LYS A 142 10.24 -6.91 8.40
N LEU A 143 9.25 -6.70 7.53
CA LEU A 143 7.96 -7.36 7.63
C LEU A 143 8.09 -8.88 7.56
N TYR A 144 8.76 -9.40 6.52
CA TYR A 144 8.97 -10.84 6.38
C TYR A 144 9.69 -11.42 7.60
N MET A 145 10.66 -10.67 8.14
CA MET A 145 11.37 -11.06 9.35
C MET A 145 10.44 -11.15 10.57
N VAL A 146 9.61 -10.13 10.84
CA VAL A 146 8.66 -10.15 11.97
C VAL A 146 7.64 -11.27 11.82
N VAL A 147 7.10 -11.46 10.61
CA VAL A 147 6.13 -12.53 10.33
C VAL A 147 6.77 -13.91 10.52
N GLU A 148 8.00 -14.11 10.06
CA GLU A 148 8.75 -15.36 10.29
C GLU A 148 9.00 -15.63 11.78
N MET A 149 9.48 -14.62 12.51
CA MET A 149 9.72 -14.72 13.95
C MET A 149 8.43 -15.09 14.68
N ALA A 150 7.33 -14.41 14.37
CA ALA A 150 6.04 -14.67 14.99
C ALA A 150 5.42 -16.01 14.55
N ALA A 151 5.70 -16.49 13.33
CA ALA A 151 5.25 -17.78 12.84
C ALA A 151 5.96 -18.96 13.53
N GLN A 152 7.23 -18.78 13.95
CA GLN A 152 7.97 -19.82 14.67
C GLN A 152 7.40 -20.10 16.06
N GLY A 153 6.72 -19.12 16.67
CA GLY A 153 6.14 -19.19 18.01
C GLY A 153 7.20 -19.18 19.12
N GLU A 154 6.77 -19.07 20.38
CA GLU A 154 7.66 -18.90 21.54
C GLU A 154 8.69 -20.04 21.73
N ASN A 155 8.33 -21.26 21.34
CA ASN A 155 9.16 -22.46 21.54
C ASN A 155 9.89 -22.94 20.27
N GLY A 156 9.71 -22.25 19.14
CA GLY A 156 10.21 -22.68 17.84
C GLY A 156 9.44 -23.85 17.23
N GLY A 157 9.31 -23.86 15.90
CA GLY A 157 8.72 -24.98 15.14
C GLY A 157 7.23 -24.88 14.81
N ALA A 158 6.54 -23.80 15.19
CA ALA A 158 5.13 -23.60 14.83
C ALA A 158 4.92 -23.13 13.36
N ALA A 159 5.99 -22.72 12.67
CA ALA A 159 5.90 -22.08 11.36
C ALA A 159 5.16 -22.95 10.31
N GLU A 160 5.42 -24.25 10.30
CA GLU A 160 4.73 -25.17 9.38
C GLU A 160 3.22 -25.25 9.67
N ALA A 161 2.84 -25.26 10.95
CA ALA A 161 1.44 -25.25 11.36
C ALA A 161 0.75 -23.91 11.03
N VAL A 162 1.46 -22.79 11.15
CA VAL A 162 0.96 -21.45 10.82
C VAL A 162 0.75 -21.30 9.31
N TYR A 163 1.75 -21.60 8.49
CA TYR A 163 1.64 -21.47 7.03
C TYR A 163 0.70 -22.50 6.38
N SER A 164 0.51 -23.67 7.00
CA SER A 164 -0.53 -24.63 6.59
C SER A 164 -1.94 -24.24 7.07
N GLY A 165 -2.07 -23.14 7.83
CA GLY A 165 -3.34 -22.63 8.35
C GLY A 165 -3.91 -23.41 9.53
N LYS A 166 -3.18 -24.37 10.09
CA LYS A 166 -3.57 -25.14 11.28
C LYS A 166 -3.49 -24.32 12.56
N GLN A 167 -2.62 -23.31 12.57
CA GLN A 167 -2.44 -22.36 13.66
C GLN A 167 -2.45 -20.92 13.13
N LYS A 168 -2.74 -19.98 14.01
CA LYS A 168 -2.71 -18.54 13.73
C LYS A 168 -1.75 -17.87 14.70
N ILE A 169 -1.02 -16.89 14.22
CA ILE A 169 -0.24 -15.98 15.03
C ILE A 169 -1.21 -15.16 15.88
N THR A 170 -0.99 -15.14 17.18
CA THR A 170 -1.74 -14.28 18.10
C THR A 170 -1.24 -12.85 17.99
N ILE A 171 -2.16 -11.89 18.02
CA ILE A 171 -1.79 -10.48 17.83
C ILE A 171 -0.84 -9.97 18.94
N SER A 172 -0.96 -10.49 20.17
CA SER A 172 -0.05 -10.17 21.27
C SER A 172 1.39 -10.59 20.97
N HIS A 173 1.59 -11.85 20.56
CA HIS A 173 2.91 -12.38 20.23
C HIS A 173 3.53 -11.64 19.03
N PHE A 174 2.69 -11.28 18.06
CA PHE A 174 3.12 -10.48 16.92
C PHE A 174 3.65 -9.10 17.34
N TYR A 175 2.99 -8.41 18.28
CA TYR A 175 3.48 -7.14 18.82
C TYR A 175 4.80 -7.29 19.58
N ASP A 176 4.99 -8.38 20.31
CA ASP A 176 6.26 -8.66 21.00
C ASP A 176 7.41 -8.80 19.99
N CYS A 177 7.23 -9.62 18.94
CA CYS A 177 8.21 -9.76 17.86
C CYS A 177 8.47 -8.45 17.11
N LEU A 178 7.42 -7.64 16.91
CA LEU A 178 7.53 -6.34 16.25
C LEU A 178 8.41 -5.38 17.06
N GLN A 179 8.25 -5.31 18.38
CA GLN A 179 9.08 -4.49 19.25
C GLN A 179 10.55 -4.91 19.18
N ASP A 180 10.83 -6.21 19.13
CA ASP A 180 12.20 -6.72 19.02
C ASP A 180 12.86 -6.30 17.71
N VAL A 181 12.14 -6.34 16.58
CA VAL A 181 12.69 -5.94 15.26
C VAL A 181 12.79 -4.42 15.07
N VAL A 182 11.96 -3.63 15.76
CA VAL A 182 12.03 -2.16 15.72
C VAL A 182 13.18 -1.62 16.56
N ARG A 183 13.61 -2.35 17.60
CA ARG A 183 14.76 -1.99 18.44
C ARG A 183 16.12 -2.15 17.74
N TYR A 184 16.17 -2.80 16.58
CA TYR A 184 17.36 -3.00 15.74
C TYR A 184 17.25 -2.30 14.37
#